data_AF-A0A7V0RJU5-F1
#
_entry.id   AF-A0A7V0RJU5-F1
#
_cell.length_a   1.000
_cell.length_b   1.000
_cell.length_c   1.000
_cell.angle_alpha   90.00
_cell.angle_beta   90.00
_cell.angle_gamma   90.00
#
_symmetry.space_group_name_H-M   'P 1'
#
loop_
_entity.id
_entity.type
_entity.pdbx_description
1 polymer ?
#
loop_
_entity_poly.entity_id
_entity_poly.type
_entity_poly.pdbx_seq_one_letter_code
_entity_poly.pdbx_strand_id
1 'polypeptide(L)'
;MSRPVASLDRADCRILKRLNAGSEEPNPALRNRIKKLRESGFVEDKGFGGVAITLRGQLELARWRFRKLPKSRYAILGPAPGASPFSKFFKSS
;
A
#
# COMPACT_ATOMS: atom_id res chain seq x y z
N MET A 1 -20.41 -8.01 -3.19
CA MET A 1 -19.89 -8.22 -1.82
C MET A 1 -18.36 -8.07 -1.83
N SER A 2 -17.84 -6.88 -1.52
CA SER A 2 -16.40 -6.62 -1.42
C SER A 2 -15.86 -7.32 -0.17
N ARG A 3 -15.07 -8.38 -0.33
CA ARG A 3 -14.38 -9.05 0.78
C ARG A 3 -13.57 -8.01 1.57
N PRO A 4 -13.59 -8.01 2.92
CA PRO A 4 -12.73 -7.14 3.70
C PRO A 4 -11.28 -7.35 3.24
N VAL A 5 -10.60 -6.26 2.89
CA VAL A 5 -9.20 -6.32 2.46
C VAL A 5 -8.40 -6.82 3.67
N ALA A 6 -7.86 -8.04 3.58
CA ALA A 6 -7.01 -8.60 4.61
C ALA A 6 -5.91 -7.58 4.95
N SER A 7 -5.90 -7.08 6.18
CA SER A 7 -4.93 -6.09 6.60
C SER A 7 -3.54 -6.74 6.68
N LEU A 8 -2.61 -6.26 5.86
CA LEU A 8 -1.23 -6.76 5.88
C LEU A 8 -0.53 -6.42 7.20
N ASP A 9 0.05 -7.43 7.84
CA ASP A 9 0.87 -7.23 9.02
C ASP A 9 2.31 -6.78 8.63
N ARG A 10 3.14 -6.46 9.64
CA ARG A 10 4.52 -6.00 9.39
C ARG A 10 5.42 -7.09 8.80
N ALA A 11 5.14 -8.37 9.04
CA ALA A 11 5.90 -9.48 8.48
C ALA A 11 5.51 -9.74 7.02
N ASP A 12 4.22 -9.67 6.70
CA ASP A 12 3.69 -9.77 5.35
C ASP A 12 4.27 -8.67 4.46
N CYS A 13 4.30 -7.42 4.94
CA CYS A 13 4.95 -6.33 4.21
C CYS A 13 6.46 -6.53 4.03
N ARG A 14 7.14 -7.26 4.91
CA ARG A 14 8.57 -7.61 4.72
C ARG A 14 8.74 -8.62 3.59
N ILE A 15 7.88 -9.64 3.54
CA ILE A 15 7.87 -10.63 2.45
C ILE A 15 7.62 -9.94 1.12
N LEU A 16 6.56 -9.12 1.03
CA LEU A 16 6.23 -8.37 -0.19
C LEU A 16 7.37 -7.45 -0.64
N LYS A 17 8.09 -6.80 0.29
CA LYS A 17 9.28 -6.00 -0.04
C LYS A 17 10.40 -6.83 -0.67
N ARG A 18 10.66 -8.03 -0.14
CA ARG A 18 11.71 -8.93 -0.66
C ARG A 18 11.35 -9.46 -2.05
N LEU A 19 10.11 -9.90 -2.22
CA LEU A 19 9.59 -10.34 -3.53
C LEU A 19 9.64 -9.20 -4.56
N ASN A 20 9.27 -7.98 -4.17
CA ASN A 20 9.35 -6.81 -5.06
C ASN A 20 10.79 -6.39 -5.39
N ALA A 21 11.77 -6.80 -4.58
CA ALA A 21 13.19 -6.59 -4.87
C ALA A 21 13.80 -7.69 -5.77
N GLY A 22 12.99 -8.65 -6.21
CA GLY A 22 13.44 -9.78 -7.04
C GLY A 22 14.06 -10.94 -6.26
N SER A 23 13.97 -10.93 -4.92
CA SER A 23 14.41 -12.08 -4.11
C SER A 23 13.42 -13.21 -4.28
N GLU A 24 13.87 -14.33 -4.83
CA GLU A 24 13.15 -15.60 -4.74
C GLU A 24 13.32 -16.12 -3.31
N GLU A 25 12.22 -16.28 -2.55
CA GLU A 25 12.30 -16.79 -1.19
C GLU A 25 11.87 -18.26 -1.12
N PRO A 26 12.82 -19.21 -1.11
CA PRO A 26 12.55 -20.61 -0.78
C PRO A 26 12.66 -20.84 0.73
N ASN A 27 12.21 -19.90 1.59
CA ASN A 27 12.28 -20.11 3.03
C ASN A 27 11.10 -20.98 3.51
N PRO A 28 11.34 -22.23 3.96
CA PRO A 28 10.27 -23.12 4.39
C PRO A 28 9.47 -22.57 5.58
N ALA A 29 10.08 -21.75 6.44
CA ALA A 29 9.41 -21.14 7.58
C ALA A 29 8.31 -20.14 7.19
N LEU A 30 8.35 -19.62 5.96
CA LEU A 30 7.41 -18.62 5.46
C LEU A 30 6.30 -19.21 4.57
N ARG A 31 6.31 -20.52 4.31
CA ARG A 31 5.34 -21.21 3.45
C ARG A 31 3.88 -20.91 3.82
N ASN A 32 3.54 -21.00 5.11
CA ASN A 32 2.17 -20.74 5.57
C ASN A 32 1.73 -19.29 5.33
N ARG A 33 2.66 -18.33 5.44
CA ARG A 33 2.37 -16.91 5.16
C ARG A 33 2.25 -16.64 3.67
N ILE A 34 3.16 -17.20 2.87
CA ILE A 34 3.09 -17.11 1.40
C ILE A 34 1.77 -17.69 0.89
N LYS A 35 1.33 -18.83 1.43
CA LYS A 35 0.02 -19.41 1.12
C LYS A 35 -1.12 -18.45 1.41
N LYS A 36 -1.16 -17.82 2.59
CA LYS A 36 -2.18 -16.81 2.94
C LYS A 36 -2.15 -15.59 2.01
N LEU A 37 -0.96 -15.12 1.65
CA LEU A 37 -0.79 -14.00 0.72
C LEU A 37 -1.27 -14.34 -0.69
N ARG A 38 -1.10 -15.59 -1.12
CA ARG A 38 -1.61 -16.14 -2.37
C ARG A 38 -3.13 -16.22 -2.37
N GLU A 39 -3.72 -16.79 -1.32
CA GLU A 39 -5.19 -16.85 -1.13
C GLU A 39 -5.82 -15.44 -1.14
N SER A 40 -5.07 -14.44 -0.66
CA SER A 40 -5.48 -13.03 -0.67
C SER A 40 -5.23 -12.31 -2.01
N GLY A 41 -4.52 -12.94 -2.94
CA GLY A 41 -4.20 -12.41 -4.27
C GLY A 41 -3.10 -11.34 -4.29
N PHE A 42 -2.25 -11.27 -3.25
CA PHE A 42 -1.11 -10.35 -3.21
C PHE A 42 0.13 -10.90 -3.88
N VAL A 43 0.17 -12.21 -4.08
CA VAL A 43 1.32 -12.97 -4.54
C VAL A 43 0.83 -14.09 -5.45
N GLU A 44 1.60 -14.42 -6.48
CA GLU A 44 1.33 -15.47 -7.45
C GLU A 44 2.54 -16.40 -7.63
N ASP A 45 2.29 -17.61 -8.12
CA ASP A 45 3.35 -18.56 -8.42
C ASP A 45 3.94 -18.29 -9.80
N LYS A 46 5.27 -18.30 -9.88
CA LYS A 46 6.01 -18.36 -11.14
C LYS A 46 6.21 -19.83 -11.52
N GLY A 47 6.17 -20.11 -12.83
CA GLY A 47 6.24 -21.48 -13.37
C GLY A 47 7.45 -22.32 -12.94
N PHE A 48 8.54 -21.72 -12.44
CA PHE A 48 9.74 -22.41 -11.97
C PHE A 48 9.78 -22.60 -10.44
N GLY A 49 8.63 -22.69 -9.77
CA GLY A 49 8.56 -22.81 -8.30
C GLY A 49 8.91 -21.52 -7.56
N GLY A 50 9.12 -20.42 -8.30
CA GLY A 50 9.31 -19.09 -7.76
C GLY A 50 7.98 -18.47 -7.34
N VAL A 51 8.07 -17.39 -6.58
CA VAL A 51 6.93 -16.66 -6.05
C VAL A 51 7.11 -15.19 -6.45
N ALA A 52 6.07 -14.54 -6.94
CA ALA A 52 6.11 -13.16 -7.41
C ALA A 52 5.00 -12.30 -6.80
N ILE A 53 5.29 -11.03 -6.62
CA ILE A 53 4.29 -10.06 -6.15
C ILE A 53 3.34 -9.70 -7.29
N THR A 54 2.04 -9.71 -7.03
CA THR A 54 1.04 -9.27 -8.01
C THR A 54 0.94 -7.74 -8.04
N LEU A 55 0.28 -7.18 -9.07
CA LEU A 55 -0.04 -5.75 -9.13
C LEU A 55 -0.80 -5.27 -7.86
N ARG A 56 -1.71 -6.11 -7.36
CA ARG A 56 -2.45 -5.83 -6.12
C ARG A 56 -1.53 -5.79 -4.91
N GLY A 57 -0.60 -6.75 -4.79
CA GLY A 57 0.40 -6.78 -3.73
C GLY A 57 1.29 -5.54 -3.75
N GLN A 58 1.71 -5.09 -4.94
CA GLN A 58 2.50 -3.86 -5.11
C GLN A 58 1.74 -2.62 -4.64
N LEU A 59 0.46 -2.51 -5.00
CA LEU A 59 -0.39 -1.38 -4.62
C LEU A 59 -0.62 -1.32 -3.10
N GLU A 60 -0.89 -2.44 -2.45
CA GLU A 60 -1.02 -2.49 -0.99
C GLU A 60 0.30 -2.22 -0.28
N LEU A 61 1.42 -2.72 -0.82
CA LEU A 61 2.75 -2.40 -0.31
C LEU A 61 3.04 -0.89 -0.40
N ALA A 62 2.64 -0.24 -1.50
CA ALA A 62 2.75 1.20 -1.66
C ALA A 62 1.89 1.94 -0.62
N ARG A 63 0.60 1.58 -0.47
CA ARG A 63 -0.29 2.14 0.56
C ARG A 63 0.29 2.04 1.96
N TRP A 64 0.87 0.89 2.29
CA TRP A 64 1.54 0.69 3.58
C TRP A 64 2.76 1.61 3.75
N ARG A 65 3.56 1.81 2.70
CA ARG A 65 4.69 2.76 2.72
C ARG A 65 4.20 4.19 2.96
N PHE A 66 3.14 4.62 2.27
CA PHE A 66 2.53 5.94 2.44
C PHE A 66 2.02 6.17 3.86
N ARG A 67 1.36 5.18 4.47
CA ARG A 67 0.91 5.26 5.88
C ARG A 67 2.05 5.46 6.88
N LYS A 68 3.27 5.04 6.51
CA LYS A 68 4.47 5.14 7.34
C LYS A 68 5.36 6.33 6.99
N LEU A 69 4.97 7.15 6.02
CA LEU A 69 5.71 8.38 5.77
C LEU A 69 5.59 9.29 6.99
N PRO A 70 6.68 9.98 7.38
CA PRO A 70 6.58 11.06 8.34
C PRO A 70 5.53 12.05 7.82
N LYS A 71 4.68 12.58 8.71
CA LYS A 71 3.73 13.63 8.34
C LYS A 71 4.48 14.72 7.58
N SER A 72 3.94 15.16 6.45
CA SER A 72 4.53 16.23 5.65
C SER A 72 4.88 17.39 6.57
N ARG A 73 6.16 17.79 6.58
CA ARG A 73 6.59 19.02 7.28
C ARG A 73 6.32 20.26 6.45
N TYR A 74 6.03 20.09 5.16
CA TYR A 74 5.66 21.18 4.28
C TYR A 74 4.16 21.37 4.38
N ALA A 75 3.79 22.57 4.85
CA ALA A 75 2.43 23.06 4.89
C ALA A 75 1.77 22.86 3.53
N ILE A 76 0.50 22.49 3.56
CA ILE A 76 -0.37 22.65 2.41
C ILE A 76 -0.29 24.14 2.06
N LEU A 77 0.40 24.49 0.96
CA LEU A 77 0.27 25.79 0.29
C LEU A 77 -1.11 25.83 -0.41
N GLY A 78 -2.15 25.48 0.35
CA GLY A 78 -3.52 25.82 0.04
C GLY A 78 -3.85 27.05 0.88
N PRO A 79 -4.65 27.99 0.35
CA PRO A 79 -5.20 29.03 1.19
C PRO A 79 -5.88 28.37 2.39
N ALA A 80 -5.67 28.93 3.59
CA ALA A 80 -6.28 28.46 4.83
C ALA A 80 -7.79 28.18 4.61
N PRO A 81 -8.38 27.17 5.30
CA PRO A 81 -9.81 26.92 5.22
C PRO A 81 -10.55 28.20 5.69
N GLY A 82 -11.06 28.98 4.74
CA GLY A 82 -11.65 30.31 4.98
C GLY A 82 -11.16 31.41 4.02
N ALA A 83 -10.00 31.26 3.38
CA ALA A 83 -9.47 32.22 2.41
C ALA A 83 -9.90 31.86 0.98
N SER A 84 -11.22 31.79 0.75
CA SER A 84 -11.75 31.83 -0.61
C SER A 84 -11.58 33.27 -1.16
N PRO A 85 -10.89 33.48 -2.29
CA PRO A 85 -10.79 34.80 -2.92
C PRO A 85 -12.16 35.31 -3.43
N PHE A 86 -13.19 34.46 -3.46
CA PHE A 86 -14.55 34.79 -3.89
C PHE A 86 -15.45 35.33 -2.76
N SER A 87 -15.00 35.36 -1.49
CA SER A 87 -15.85 35.85 -0.39
C SER A 87 -16.05 37.37 -0.38
N LYS A 88 -15.27 38.12 -1.18
CA LYS A 88 -15.44 39.58 -1.33
C LYS A 88 -16.51 39.99 -2.34
N PHE A 89 -17.05 39.06 -3.13
CA PHE A 89 -18.01 39.39 -4.19
C PHE A 89 -19.47 39.49 -3.74
N PHE A 90 -19.81 39.11 -2.51
CA PHE A 90 -21.20 39.08 -2.02
C PHE A 90 -21.45 40.03 -0.83
N LYS A 91 -20.81 41.20 -0.82
CA LYS A 91 -21.20 42.31 0.08
C LYS A 91 -21.62 43.53 -0.73
N SER A 92 -22.79 43.43 -1.33
CA SER A 92 -23.59 44.58 -1.74
C SER A 92 -25.06 44.18 -1.76
N SER A 93 -25.77 44.44 -0.66
CA SER A 93 -26.96 45.31 -0.59
C SER A 93 -27.76 45.06 0.67
#